data_AF-A0AA41QXP3-F1
#
_entry.id   AF-A0AA41QXP3-F1
#
_cell.length_a   1.000
_cell.length_b   1.000
_cell.length_c   1.000
_cell.angle_alpha   90.00
_cell.angle_beta   90.00
_cell.angle_gamma   90.00
#
_symmetry.space_group_name_H-M   'P 1'
#
loop_
_entity.id
_entity.type
_entity.pdbx_description
1 polymer ?
#
loop_
_entity_poly.entity_id
_entity_poly.type
_entity_poly.pdbx_seq_one_letter_code
_entity_poly.pdbx_strand_id
1 'polypeptide(L)' 'MRTSSGGRPSKGQRELLGTRALAPLADAARNRADDLGLTMNDYLATLIALDIKMPEFAPAGATLTRLELPISDVA' A
#
# COMPACT_ATOMS: atom_id res chain seq x y z
N MET A 1 11.61 18.46 15.94
CA MET A 1 11.09 17.49 14.95
C MET A 1 9.88 16.81 15.58
N ARG A 2 8.65 17.10 15.11
CA ARG A 2 7.42 16.54 15.72
C ARG A 2 7.11 15.21 15.05
N THR A 3 7.36 14.09 15.72
CA THR A 3 6.93 12.77 15.26
C THR A 3 5.46 12.61 15.64
N SER A 4 4.58 12.49 14.65
CA SER A 4 3.19 12.14 14.90
C SER A 4 3.14 10.66 15.24
N SER A 5 3.00 10.34 16.52
CA SER A 5 2.84 8.98 17.07
C SER A 5 1.46 8.38 16.76
N GLY A 6 0.95 8.60 15.53
CA GLY A 6 -0.42 8.29 15.10
C GLY A 6 -0.58 6.97 14.36
N GLY A 7 0.42 6.09 14.38
CA GLY A 7 0.27 4.72 13.87
C GLY A 7 -0.42 3.84 14.91
N ARG A 8 -1.48 3.11 14.52
CA ARG A 8 -2.01 2.01 15.35
C ARG A 8 -0.84 1.10 15.73
N PRO A 9 -0.60 0.78 17.02
CA PRO A 9 0.58 0.03 17.47
C PRO A 9 0.81 -1.28 16.70
N SER A 10 -0.29 -1.90 16.24
CA SER A 10 -0.28 -3.14 15.47
C SER A 10 0.29 -3.04 14.03
N LYS A 11 0.70 -1.84 13.56
CA LYS A 11 1.14 -1.62 12.16
C LYS A 11 2.64 -1.30 12.00
N GLY A 12 3.40 -1.30 13.09
CA GLY A 12 4.84 -0.99 13.10
C GLY A 12 5.14 0.50 12.93
N GLN A 13 6.42 0.86 13.07
CA GLN A 13 6.90 2.22 12.75
C GLN A 13 6.92 2.39 11.22
N ARG A 14 6.39 3.51 10.73
CA ARG A 14 6.34 3.86 9.30
C ARG A 14 6.70 5.33 9.15
N GLU A 15 7.51 5.64 8.15
CA GLU A 15 7.83 7.02 7.76
C GLU A 15 6.91 7.49 6.63
N LEU A 16 6.55 8.77 6.65
CA LEU A 16 5.76 9.38 5.57
C LEU A 16 6.65 9.64 4.36
N LEU A 17 6.35 8.98 3.24
CA LEU A 17 6.95 9.26 1.94
C LEU A 17 5.91 9.90 1.03
N GLY A 18 6.26 11.03 0.40
CA GLY A 18 5.35 11.75 -0.49
C GLY A 18 6.09 12.61 -1.51
N THR A 19 5.45 12.87 -2.65
CA THR A 19 6.00 13.69 -3.74
C THR A 19 4.89 14.53 -4.37
N ARG A 20 5.25 15.71 -4.90
CA ARG A 20 4.34 16.56 -5.67
C ARG A 20 4.50 16.27 -7.16
N ALA A 21 3.76 15.28 -7.65
CA ALA A 21 3.73 14.94 -9.07
C ALA A 21 2.81 15.90 -9.86
N LEU A 22 3.04 15.99 -11.18
CA LEU A 22 2.08 16.62 -12.09
C LEU A 22 0.74 15.89 -12.01
N ALA A 23 -0.37 16.63 -12.07
CA ALA A 23 -1.72 16.09 -12.03
C ALA A 23 -1.94 14.89 -12.98
N PRO A 24 -1.59 14.94 -14.29
CA PRO A 24 -1.81 13.80 -15.18
C PRO A 24 -1.05 12.54 -14.76
N LEU A 25 0.13 12.68 -14.17
CA LEU A 25 0.90 11.53 -13.65
C LEU A 25 0.22 10.94 -12.43
N ALA A 26 -0.25 11.78 -11.51
CA ALA A 26 -0.96 11.32 -10.31
C ALA A 26 -2.26 10.58 -10.69
N ASP A 27 -3.00 11.07 -11.69
CA ASP A 27 -4.22 10.45 -12.17
C ASP A 27 -3.95 9.10 -12.85
N ALA A 28 -2.94 9.03 -13.72
CA ALA A 28 -2.53 7.77 -14.34
C ALA A 28 -2.12 6.72 -13.29
N ALA A 29 -1.38 7.15 -12.25
CA ALA A 29 -1.00 6.27 -11.15
C ALA A 29 -2.21 5.79 -10.32
N ARG A 30 -3.22 6.64 -10.11
CA ARG A 30 -4.46 6.26 -9.40
C ARG A 30 -5.22 5.19 -10.16
N ASN A 31 -5.46 5.43 -11.45
CA ASN A 31 -6.15 4.46 -12.30
C ASN A 31 -5.44 3.10 -12.28
N ARG A 32 -4.10 3.11 -12.35
CA ARG A 32 -3.32 1.88 -12.29
C ARG A 32 -3.41 1.18 -10.93
N ALA A 33 -3.40 1.94 -9.83
CA ALA A 33 -3.60 1.38 -8.49
C ALA A 33 -4.99 0.74 -8.37
N ASP A 34 -6.03 1.41 -8.87
CA ASP A 34 -7.40 0.92 -8.89
C ASP A 34 -7.54 -0.36 -9.72
N ASP A 35 -6.93 -0.43 -10.91
CA ASP A 35 -6.88 -1.63 -11.77
C ASP A 35 -6.26 -2.83 -11.06
N LEU A 36 -5.30 -2.58 -10.16
CA LEU A 36 -4.61 -3.60 -9.37
C LEU A 36 -5.31 -3.89 -8.04
N GLY A 37 -6.41 -3.20 -7.72
CA GLY A 37 -7.09 -3.31 -6.44
C GLY A 37 -6.24 -2.82 -5.25
N LEU A 38 -5.26 -1.95 -5.51
CA LEU A 38 -4.33 -1.40 -4.53
C LEU A 38 -4.73 0.02 -4.13
N THR A 39 -4.44 0.40 -2.88
CA THR A 39 -4.45 1.82 -2.53
C THR A 39 -3.26 2.52 -3.20
N MET A 40 -3.36 3.83 -3.41
CA MET A 40 -2.22 4.62 -3.91
C MET A 40 -0.95 4.43 -3.06
N ASN A 41 -1.10 4.34 -1.73
CA ASN A 41 0.03 4.12 -0.84
C ASN A 41 0.64 2.73 -1.03
N ASP A 42 -0.18 1.69 -1.22
CA ASP A 42 0.31 0.33 -1.45
C ASP A 42 0.98 0.21 -2.83
N TYR A 43 0.44 0.89 -3.84
CA TYR A 43 1.03 0.97 -5.17
C TYR A 43 2.41 1.63 -5.14
N LEU A 44 2.55 2.78 -4.48
CA LEU A 44 3.84 3.46 -4.33
C LEU A 44 4.83 2.64 -3.50
N ALA A 45 4.39 2.04 -2.40
CA ALA A 45 5.24 1.17 -1.59
C ALA A 45 5.76 -0.03 -2.38
N THR A 46 4.90 -0.63 -3.23
CA THR A 46 5.29 -1.73 -4.11
C THR A 46 6.33 -1.28 -5.14
N LEU A 47 6.11 -0.14 -5.81
CA LEU A 47 7.07 0.39 -6.78
C LEU A 47 8.43 0.67 -6.15
N ILE A 48 8.45 1.33 -4.99
CA ILE A 48 9.69 1.65 -4.27
C ILE A 48 10.41 0.36 -3.85
N ALA A 49 9.68 -0.59 -3.25
CA ALA A 49 10.25 -1.87 -2.80
C ALA A 49 10.89 -2.65 -3.96
N LEU A 50 10.25 -2.69 -5.12
CA LEU A 50 10.78 -3.35 -6.31
C LEU A 50 12.00 -2.62 -6.89
N ASP A 51 11.94 -1.29 -6.99
CA ASP A 51 13.02 -0.46 -7.53
C ASP A 51 14.32 -0.59 -6.71
N ILE A 52 14.21 -0.57 -5.38
CA ILE A 52 15.36 -0.72 -4.48
C ILE A 52 15.74 -2.19 -4.20
N LYS A 53 15.10 -3.14 -4.89
CA LYS A 53 15.35 -4.60 -4.76
C LYS A 53 15.10 -5.16 -3.35
N MET A 54 14.07 -4.66 -2.68
CA MET A 54 13.59 -5.11 -1.36
C MET A 54 12.13 -5.59 -1.42
N PRO A 55 11.78 -6.59 -2.26
CA PRO A 55 10.40 -7.01 -2.53
C PRO A 55 9.66 -7.55 -1.31
N GLU A 56 10.36 -8.02 -0.28
CA GLU A 56 9.79 -8.51 0.97
C GLU A 56 9.06 -7.42 1.78
N PHE A 57 9.30 -6.14 1.47
CA PHE A 57 8.58 -5.00 2.05
C PHE A 57 7.38 -4.53 1.21
N ALA A 58 7.09 -5.18 0.08
CA ALA A 58 5.89 -4.90 -0.69
C ALA A 58 4.62 -5.33 0.11
N PRO A 59 3.52 -4.55 0.08
CA PRO A 59 2.28 -4.90 0.75
C PRO A 59 1.73 -6.26 0.29
N ALA A 60 1.34 -7.11 1.24
CA ALA A 60 0.82 -8.46 0.97
C ALA A 60 -0.43 -8.51 0.06
N GLY A 61 -1.16 -7.39 -0.05
CA GLY A 61 -2.30 -7.21 -0.95
C GLY A 61 -1.95 -7.06 -2.43
N ALA A 62 -0.66 -6.98 -2.79
CA ALA A 62 -0.22 -7.04 -4.18
C ALA A 62 -0.37 -8.45 -4.80
N THR A 63 -0.74 -9.45 -3.99
CA THR A 63 -1.12 -10.77 -4.48
C THR A 63 -2.58 -10.74 -4.95
N LEU A 64 -2.79 -10.81 -6.26
CA LEU A 64 -4.08 -10.78 -6.98
C LEU A 64 -5.03 -11.96 -6.70
N THR A 65 -5.08 -12.46 -5.46
CA THR A 65 -5.98 -13.55 -5.09
C THR A 65 -6.64 -13.20 -3.77
N ARG A 66 -7.78 -12.50 -3.84
CA ARG A 66 -8.72 -12.40 -2.72
C ARG A 66 -9.30 -13.80 -2.47
N LEU A 67 -8.65 -14.57 -1.61
CA LEU A 67 -9.24 -15.75 -1.00
C LEU A 67 -10.09 -15.26 0.18
N GLU A 68 -11.41 -15.21 -0.02
CA GLU A 68 -12.33 -15.01 1.10
C GLU A 68 -12.21 -16.19 2.05
N LEU A 69 -11.94 -15.91 3.33
CA LEU A 69 -11.96 -16.94 4.36
C LEU A 69 -13.41 -17.22 4.75
N PRO A 70 -13.83 -18.50 4.83
CA PRO A 70 -15.18 -18.84 5.24
C PRO A 70 -15.40 -18.38 6.68
N ILE A 71 -16.46 -17.59 6.89
CA ILE A 71 -16.95 -17.27 8.23
C ILE A 71 -17.67 -18.53 8.70
N SER A 72 -17.09 -19.24 9.66
CA SER A 72 -17.81 -20.31 10.35
C SER A 72 -18.96 -19.68 11.13
N ASP A 73 -20.18 -19.99 10.69
CA ASP A 73 -21.42 -19.57 11.34
C ASP A 73 -21.43 -20.17 12.75
N VAL A 74 -21.38 -19.31 13.77
CA VAL A 74 -21.47 -19.74 15.16
C VAL A 74 -22.95 -19.83 15.52
N ALA A 75 -23.46 -21.06 15.53
CA ALA A 75 -24.81 -21.41 15.98
C ALA A 75 -24.99 -21.21 17.50
#